data_AF-A0A968JDY1-F1
#
_entry.id   AF-A0A968JDY1-F1
#
_cell.length_a   1.000
_cell.length_b   1.000
_cell.length_c   1.000
_cell.angle_alpha   90.00
_cell.angle_beta   90.00
_cell.angle_gamma   90.00
#
_symmetry.space_group_name_H-M   'P 1'
#
loop_
_entity.id
_entity.type
_entity.pdbx_description
1 polymer ?
#
loop_
_entity_poly.entity_id
_entity_poly.type
_entity_poly.pdbx_seq_one_letter_code
_entity_poly.pdbx_strand_id
1 'polypeptide(L)' 'MSMRSDDDHEDESVVEAKRLVIQYQKASASFLQQMMGVGYPKAAKIINKLEALGVVGPQNGSKPRDVYILPDEEDGEEI' A
#
# COMPACT_ATOMS: atom_id res chain seq x y z
N MET A 1 10.25 -24.16 -17.33
CA MET A 1 10.41 -22.70 -17.49
C MET A 1 9.63 -22.07 -16.36
N SER A 2 10.31 -21.68 -15.27
CA SER A 2 9.68 -21.05 -14.11
C SER A 2 9.57 -19.56 -14.41
N MET A 3 8.35 -19.07 -14.60
CA MET A 3 8.09 -17.67 -14.92
C MET A 3 6.91 -17.22 -14.05
N ARG A 4 7.23 -16.99 -12.76
CA ARG A 4 6.39 -16.33 -11.76
C ARG A 4 7.33 -15.66 -10.74
N SER A 5 8.03 -14.61 -11.15
CA SER A 5 8.96 -13.88 -10.25
C SER A 5 8.65 -12.39 -10.15
N ASP A 6 7.69 -11.87 -10.91
CA ASP A 6 7.32 -10.45 -10.84
C ASP A 6 6.32 -10.15 -9.70
N ASP A 7 5.46 -11.12 -9.35
CA ASP A 7 4.44 -11.00 -8.30
C ASP A 7 5.06 -10.89 -6.89
N ASP A 8 6.08 -11.71 -6.61
CA ASP A 8 6.79 -11.76 -5.33
C ASP A 8 7.41 -10.39 -4.96
N HIS A 9 8.05 -9.73 -5.93
CA HIS A 9 8.63 -8.40 -5.74
C HIS A 9 7.60 -7.26 -5.62
N GLU A 10 6.40 -7.44 -6.19
CA GLU A 10 5.30 -6.50 -5.99
C GLU A 10 4.74 -6.64 -4.57
N ASP A 11 4.58 -7.86 -4.06
CA ASP A 11 4.10 -8.09 -2.69
C ASP A 11 5.10 -7.64 -1.62
N GLU A 12 6.40 -7.86 -1.78
CA GLU A 12 7.42 -7.30 -0.88
C GLU A 12 7.30 -5.78 -0.75
N SER A 13 7.06 -5.09 -1.88
CA SER A 13 6.92 -3.64 -1.90
C SER A 13 5.62 -3.18 -1.22
N VAL A 14 4.55 -3.97 -1.31
CA VAL A 14 3.25 -3.67 -0.69
C VAL A 14 3.32 -3.83 0.82
N VAL A 15 3.99 -4.89 1.30
CA VAL A 15 4.18 -5.14 2.74
C VAL A 15 5.00 -4.01 3.38
N GLU A 16 6.08 -3.59 2.73
CA GLU A 16 6.89 -2.47 3.22
C GLU A 16 6.10 -1.16 3.21
N ALA A 17 5.38 -0.87 2.12
CA ALA A 17 4.51 0.29 2.04
C ALA A 17 3.43 0.30 3.12
N LYS A 18 2.81 -0.85 3.42
CA LYS A 18 1.84 -1.00 4.52
C LYS A 18 2.45 -0.56 5.84
N ARG A 19 3.63 -1.06 6.19
CA ARG A 19 4.35 -0.69 7.43
C ARG A 19 4.62 0.80 7.51
N LEU A 20 5.11 1.39 6.43
CA LEU A 20 5.40 2.83 6.37
C LEU A 20 4.13 3.66 6.50
N VAL A 21 3.06 3.28 5.81
CA VAL A 21 1.78 3.98 5.87
C VAL A 21 1.20 3.94 7.28
N ILE A 22 1.26 2.79 7.96
CA ILE A 22 0.82 2.63 9.35
C ILE A 22 1.69 3.45 10.29
N GLN A 23 3.01 3.39 10.15
CA GLN A 23 3.95 4.08 11.03
C GLN A 23 3.85 5.60 10.90
N TYR A 24 3.72 6.12 9.68
CA TYR A 24 3.68 7.55 9.39
C TYR A 24 2.25 8.11 9.32
N GLN A 25 1.23 7.25 9.39
CA GLN A 25 -0.19 7.59 9.24
C GLN A 25 -0.44 8.42 7.96
N LYS A 26 0.29 8.08 6.89
CA LYS A 26 0.27 8.81 5.62
C LYS A 26 0.30 7.83 4.47
N ALA A 27 -0.78 7.81 3.70
CA ALA A 27 -0.83 7.11 2.43
C ALA A 27 -0.96 8.09 1.26
N SER A 28 0.16 8.35 0.55
CA SER A 28 0.13 9.00 -0.76
C SER A 28 1.15 8.38 -1.72
N ALA A 29 0.86 8.40 -3.02
CA ALA A 29 1.75 7.82 -4.02
C ALA A 29 3.12 8.52 -4.01
N SER A 30 3.14 9.84 -3.82
CA SER A 30 4.37 10.62 -3.66
C SER A 30 5.15 10.23 -2.40
N PHE A 31 4.47 9.92 -1.29
CA PHE A 31 5.13 9.47 -0.06
C PHE A 31 5.83 8.12 -0.26
N LEU A 32 5.13 7.15 -0.86
CA LEU A 32 5.71 5.83 -1.16
C LEU A 32 6.85 5.91 -2.18
N GLN A 33 6.74 6.77 -3.19
CA GLN A 33 7.81 7.04 -4.14
C GLN A 33 9.09 7.53 -3.43
N GLN A 34 8.96 8.45 -2.48
CA GLN A 34 10.11 9.01 -1.76
C GLN A 34 10.71 8.03 -0.74
N MET A 35 9.87 7.25 -0.04
CA MET A 35 10.35 6.33 0.99
C MET A 35 10.97 5.06 0.40
N MET A 36 10.36 4.51 -0.64
CA MET A 36 10.79 3.24 -1.23
C MET A 36 11.69 3.40 -2.45
N GLY A 37 11.83 4.63 -2.98
CA GLY A 37 12.57 4.88 -4.22
C GLY A 37 11.94 4.24 -5.46
N VAL A 38 10.66 3.85 -5.40
CA VAL A 38 9.94 3.24 -6.52
C VAL A 38 9.37 4.31 -7.45
N GLY A 39 9.28 4.03 -8.75
CA GLY A 39 8.66 4.97 -9.69
C GLY A 39 7.17 5.23 -9.40
N TYR A 40 6.67 6.42 -9.76
CA TYR A 40 5.27 6.82 -9.61
C TYR A 40 4.22 5.75 -9.99
N PRO A 41 4.29 5.07 -11.15
CA PRO A 41 3.31 4.05 -11.51
C PRO A 41 3.32 2.85 -10.55
N LYS A 42 4.49 2.48 -10.02
CA LYS A 42 4.62 1.39 -9.04
C LYS A 42 4.07 1.84 -7.67
N ALA A 43 4.38 3.05 -7.23
CA ALA A 43 3.82 3.61 -6.00
C ALA A 43 2.28 3.69 -6.04
N ALA A 44 1.71 4.13 -7.17
CA ALA A 44 0.26 4.19 -7.35
C ALA A 44 -0.39 2.80 -7.31
N LYS A 45 0.20 1.79 -7.96
CA LYS A 45 -0.26 0.39 -7.85
C LYS A 45 -0.26 -0.10 -6.41
N ILE A 46 0.84 0.11 -5.70
CA ILE A 46 0.98 -0.31 -4.30
C ILE A 46 -0.13 0.33 -3.46
N ILE A 47 -0.36 1.64 -3.64
CA ILE A 47 -1.38 2.34 -2.87
C ILE A 47 -2.79 1.88 -3.18
N ASN A 48 -3.08 1.55 -4.44
CA ASN A 48 -4.37 0.97 -4.84
C ASN A 48 -4.54 -0.43 -4.26
N LYS A 49 -3.47 -1.24 -4.18
CA LYS A 49 -3.52 -2.56 -3.56
C LYS A 49 -3.75 -2.43 -2.05
N LEU A 50 -3.08 -1.48 -1.38
CA LEU A 50 -3.37 -1.13 0.01
C LEU A 50 -4.80 -0.64 0.20
N GLU A 51 -5.36 0.11 -0.74
CA GLU A 51 -6.76 0.57 -0.69
C GLU A 51 -7.73 -0.62 -0.84
N ALA A 52 -7.45 -1.52 -1.78
CA ALA A 52 -8.23 -2.74 -2.01
C ALA A 52 -8.17 -3.71 -0.81
N LEU A 53 -7.05 -3.72 -0.09
CA LEU A 53 -6.87 -4.47 1.16
C LEU A 53 -7.53 -3.79 2.38
N GLY A 54 -8.17 -2.62 2.20
CA GLY A 54 -8.76 -1.86 3.31
C GLY A 54 -7.73 -1.16 4.20
N VAL A 55 -6.46 -1.06 3.76
CA VAL A 55 -5.39 -0.44 4.54
C VAL A 55 -5.49 1.07 4.60
N VAL A 56 -5.85 1.65 3.47
CA VAL A 56 -5.90 3.09 3.29
C VAL A 56 -7.27 3.47 2.82
N GLY A 57 -7.79 4.55 3.40
CA GLY A 57 -9.06 5.11 3.02
C GLY A 57 -9.02 5.90 1.73
N PRO A 58 -10.22 6.23 1.20
CA PRO A 58 -10.35 7.00 0.00
C PRO A 58 -9.65 8.35 0.15
N GLN A 59 -9.07 8.84 -0.94
CA GLN A 59 -8.38 10.12 -0.96
C GLN A 59 -9.40 11.27 -0.81
N ASN A 60 -9.48 11.84 0.38
CA ASN A 60 -10.41 12.94 0.65
C ASN A 60 -9.77 14.29 0.32
N GLY A 61 -9.64 14.58 -0.98
CA GLY A 61 -9.22 15.88 -1.50
C GLY A 61 -7.89 16.40 -0.92
N SER A 62 -7.94 17.50 -0.16
CA SER A 62 -6.77 18.20 0.39
C SER A 62 -6.14 17.55 1.62
N LYS A 63 -6.70 16.45 2.14
CA LYS A 63 -6.18 15.76 3.33
C LYS A 63 -5.41 14.49 2.95
N PRO A 64 -4.35 14.14 3.71
CA PRO A 64 -3.71 12.84 3.58
C PRO A 64 -4.77 11.74 3.80
N ARG A 65 -4.68 10.65 3.03
CA ARG A 65 -5.58 9.49 3.17
C ARG A 65 -5.55 9.00 4.61
N ASP A 66 -6.72 8.75 5.18
CA ASP A 66 -6.86 8.12 6.49
C ASP A 66 -6.36 6.67 6.41
N VAL A 67 -5.58 6.21 7.39
CA VAL A 67 -5.05 4.84 7.45
C VAL A 67 -5.92 4.07 8.41
N TYR A 68 -6.57 3.00 7.93
CA TYR A 68 -7.60 2.30 8.71
C TYR A 68 -7.06 1.11 9.50
N ILE A 69 -6.09 0.34 8.98
CA ILE A 69 -5.60 -0.83 9.74
C ILE A 69 -4.50 -0.41 10.71
N LEU A 70 -4.78 -0.65 11.97
CA LEU A 70 -3.79 -0.88 13.00
C LEU A 70 -3.22 -2.30 12.81
N PRO A 71 -1.99 -2.61 13.23
CA PRO A 71 -1.21 -3.76 12.76
C PRO A 71 -1.72 -5.19 13.09
N ASP A 72 -3.01 -5.41 13.38
CA ASP A 72 -3.52 -6.69 13.92
C ASP A 72 -4.72 -7.34 13.20
N GLU A 73 -5.35 -6.72 12.19
CA GLU A 73 -6.58 -7.27 11.59
C GLU A 73 -6.36 -7.68 10.12
N GLU A 74 -5.97 -8.93 9.91
CA GLU A 74 -6.05 -9.66 8.64
C GLU A 74 -7.22 -10.66 8.73
N ASP A 75 -8.45 -10.16 8.70
CA ASP A 75 -9.66 -10.95 8.42
C ASP A 75 -10.29 -10.25 7.18
N GLY A 76 -10.25 -10.79 5.97
CA GLY A 76 -10.58 -12.17 5.66
C GLY A 76 -12.08 -12.35 5.71
N GLU A 77 -12.85 -11.68 4.83
CA GLU A 77 -14.26 -12.07 4.66
C GLU A 77 -14.65 -12.08 3.18
N GLU A 78 -14.65 -13.30 2.64
CA GLU A 78 -15.52 -13.72 1.54
C GLU A 78 -16.98 -13.49 1.93
N ILE A 79 -17.75 -12.84 1.06
CA ILE A 79 -19.20 -13.08 0.93
C ILE A 79 -19.58 -13.28 -0.53
#